data_AF-A0A813E134-F1
#
_entry.id   AF-A0A813E134-F1
#
_cell.length_a   1.000
_cell.length_b   1.000
_cell.length_c   1.000
_cell.angle_alpha   90.00
_cell.angle_beta   90.00
_cell.angle_gamma   90.00
#
_symmetry.space_group_name_H-M   'P 1'
#
loop_
_entity.id
_entity.type
_entity.pdbx_description
1 polymer ?
#
loop_
_entity_poly.entity_id
_entity_poly.type
_entity_poly.pdbx_seq_one_letter_code
_entity_poly.pdbx_strand_id
1 'polypeptide(L)'
;MAKGVHLVRSAAMKKQKQQSLKRSKPSDVQVRESTLRGAGNGLFAVSDFARGTLLPVPYKGRQLTLAQFKQLKDFRWCFQVQEGNCWAVDGKMLKVGNPLRWVNGVRSPSQLRRVNVVGIKLEDGKAWYVTTKPVTAGSEFIIDYGPGYWKAYDEHWAKPERLRLKALRAAQAKKGTAKKQEQLQEMLEDALDELDNSL
;
A
#
# COMPACT_ATOMS: atom_id res chain seq x y z
N MET A 1 48.42 -11.03 30.50
CA MET A 1 48.29 -10.05 29.40
C MET A 1 48.00 -10.81 28.11
N ALA A 2 47.01 -10.34 27.34
CA ALA A 2 46.25 -11.14 26.39
C ALA A 2 47.07 -11.68 25.19
N LYS A 3 46.87 -12.97 24.90
CA LYS A 3 47.31 -13.65 23.67
C LYS A 3 46.46 -13.15 22.50
N GLY A 4 47.12 -12.55 21.51
CA GLY A 4 46.51 -12.25 20.21
C GLY A 4 46.17 -13.54 19.48
N VAL A 5 44.92 -13.65 19.02
CA VAL A 5 44.48 -14.71 18.11
C VAL A 5 44.38 -14.08 16.72
N HIS A 6 45.29 -14.47 15.84
CA HIS A 6 45.08 -14.41 14.41
C HIS A 6 44.02 -15.44 14.02
N LEU A 7 42.96 -15.03 13.32
CA LEU A 7 42.21 -15.95 12.46
C LEU A 7 42.01 -15.33 11.07
N VAL A 8 42.91 -15.78 10.19
CA VAL A 8 42.81 -16.06 8.75
C VAL A 8 41.60 -15.50 8.00
N ARG A 9 41.93 -14.70 6.98
CA ARG A 9 41.09 -14.28 5.85
C ARG A 9 40.34 -15.48 5.23
N SER A 10 39.02 -15.41 5.18
CA SER A 10 38.25 -16.04 4.11
C SER A 10 37.87 -14.95 3.09
N ALA A 11 38.65 -14.92 2.01
CA ALA A 11 38.47 -14.07 0.83
C ALA A 11 37.27 -14.52 -0.03
N ALA A 12 36.10 -14.75 0.59
CA ALA A 12 34.91 -15.30 -0.08
C ALA A 12 33.63 -14.46 0.08
N MET A 13 33.70 -13.26 0.68
CA MET A 13 32.55 -12.34 0.78
C MET A 13 32.89 -10.90 0.34
N LYS A 14 33.83 -10.74 -0.60
CA LYS A 14 34.07 -9.46 -1.28
C LYS A 14 33.80 -9.62 -2.77
N LYS A 15 32.82 -8.86 -3.26
CA LYS A 15 32.26 -8.79 -4.63
C LYS A 15 31.04 -9.67 -4.93
N GLN A 16 29.94 -9.50 -4.17
CA GLN A 16 28.68 -9.40 -4.90
C GLN A 16 28.72 -8.05 -5.62
N LYS A 17 28.98 -8.08 -6.93
CA LYS A 17 28.67 -6.95 -7.83
C LYS A 17 27.32 -6.40 -7.38
N GLN A 18 27.23 -5.11 -7.06
CA GLN A 18 25.96 -4.40 -7.04
C GLN A 18 25.33 -4.64 -8.42
N GLN A 19 24.48 -5.65 -8.51
CA GLN A 19 23.81 -5.97 -9.75
C GLN A 19 22.80 -4.83 -9.91
N SER A 20 23.10 -3.90 -10.83
CA SER A 20 22.22 -2.79 -11.11
C SER A 20 20.82 -3.33 -11.32
N LEU A 21 19.85 -2.88 -10.51
CA LEU A 21 18.48 -3.37 -10.60
C LEU A 21 17.99 -3.25 -12.05
N LYS A 22 17.37 -4.32 -12.57
CA LYS A 22 16.80 -4.28 -13.92
C LYS A 22 15.70 -3.22 -13.94
N ARG A 23 15.70 -2.33 -14.93
CA ARG A 23 14.65 -1.32 -15.10
C ARG A 23 13.63 -1.78 -16.13
N SER A 24 12.35 -1.65 -15.80
CA SER A 24 11.25 -1.84 -16.74
C SER A 24 10.87 -0.53 -17.44
N LYS A 25 10.08 -0.64 -18.50
CA LYS A 25 9.57 0.46 -19.31
C LYS A 25 8.10 0.74 -18.97
N PRO A 26 7.59 1.97 -19.25
CA PRO A 26 6.17 2.26 -19.09
C PRO A 26 5.23 1.31 -19.86
N SER A 27 5.68 0.77 -21.00
CA SER A 27 4.95 -0.23 -21.79
C SER A 27 4.82 -1.60 -21.13
N ASP A 28 5.63 -1.88 -20.11
CA ASP A 28 5.68 -3.19 -19.45
C ASP A 28 4.60 -3.32 -18.35
N VAL A 29 3.82 -2.26 -18.12
CA VAL A 29 2.75 -2.23 -17.14
C VAL A 29 1.49 -1.59 -17.70
N GLN A 30 0.34 -1.95 -17.14
CA GLN A 30 -0.94 -1.35 -17.50
C GLN A 30 -1.85 -1.20 -16.28
N VAL A 31 -2.78 -0.26 -16.35
CA VAL A 31 -3.81 -0.05 -15.33
C VAL A 31 -5.10 -0.71 -15.80
N ARG A 32 -5.68 -1.57 -14.97
CA ARG A 32 -6.99 -2.21 -15.20
C ARG A 32 -7.69 -2.49 -13.87
N GLU A 33 -8.90 -3.02 -13.88
CA GLU A 33 -9.62 -3.35 -12.65
C GLU A 33 -8.81 -4.34 -11.78
N SER A 34 -8.72 -4.05 -10.48
CA SER A 34 -7.97 -4.84 -9.51
C SER A 34 -8.65 -6.18 -9.24
N THR A 35 -7.84 -7.18 -8.94
CA THR A 35 -8.30 -8.49 -8.45
C THR A 35 -8.51 -8.51 -6.94
N LEU A 36 -8.29 -7.38 -6.25
CA LEU A 36 -8.68 -7.16 -4.86
C LEU A 36 -10.09 -6.57 -4.82
N ARG A 37 -11.01 -7.27 -4.15
CA ARG A 37 -12.42 -6.85 -4.05
C ARG A 37 -12.51 -5.43 -3.48
N GLY A 38 -13.13 -4.53 -4.24
CA GLY A 38 -13.38 -3.14 -3.82
C GLY A 38 -12.17 -2.21 -3.87
N ALA A 39 -11.02 -2.64 -4.41
CA ALA A 39 -9.83 -1.80 -4.52
C ALA A 39 -9.86 -0.82 -5.71
N GLY A 40 -10.83 -0.96 -6.63
CA GLY A 40 -10.89 -0.17 -7.85
C GLY A 40 -9.88 -0.67 -8.88
N ASN A 41 -9.05 0.23 -9.41
CA ASN A 41 -8.03 -0.14 -10.39
C ASN A 41 -6.72 -0.57 -9.73
N GLY A 42 -6.02 -1.51 -10.37
CA GLY A 42 -4.69 -2.00 -10.01
C GLY A 42 -3.66 -1.76 -11.12
N LEU A 43 -2.37 -1.87 -10.77
CA LEU A 43 -1.28 -1.92 -11.72
C LEU A 43 -0.91 -3.37 -12.03
N PHE A 44 -0.81 -3.72 -13.32
CA PHE A 44 -0.58 -5.08 -13.78
C PHE A 44 0.62 -5.16 -14.70
N ALA A 45 1.29 -6.31 -14.67
CA ALA A 45 2.38 -6.63 -15.58
C ALA A 45 1.83 -6.90 -16.99
N VAL A 46 2.44 -6.30 -18.02
CA VAL A 46 2.20 -6.61 -19.44
C VAL A 46 3.20 -7.65 -19.93
N SER A 47 4.42 -7.64 -19.38
CA SER A 47 5.47 -8.61 -19.65
C SER A 47 5.92 -9.31 -18.38
N ASP A 48 6.78 -10.32 -18.49
CA ASP A 48 7.39 -10.96 -17.32
C ASP A 48 8.45 -10.07 -16.66
N PHE A 49 8.45 -10.06 -15.32
CA PHE A 49 9.43 -9.36 -14.50
C PHE A 49 10.23 -10.38 -13.68
N ALA A 50 11.55 -10.32 -13.78
CA ALA A 50 12.42 -11.05 -12.88
C ALA A 50 12.34 -10.44 -11.46
N ARG A 51 12.74 -11.19 -10.44
CA ARG A 51 12.99 -10.65 -9.10
C ARG A 51 14.04 -9.52 -9.18
N GLY A 52 13.85 -8.45 -8.40
CA GLY A 52 14.78 -7.32 -8.38
C GLY A 52 14.62 -6.37 -9.58
N THR A 53 13.47 -6.39 -10.25
CA THR A 53 13.16 -5.46 -11.34
C THR A 53 12.45 -4.23 -10.77
N LEU A 54 12.99 -3.04 -11.05
CA LEU A 54 12.33 -1.76 -10.80
C LEU A 54 11.12 -1.61 -11.71
N LEU A 55 9.97 -1.33 -11.11
CA LEU A 55 8.78 -0.89 -11.82
C LEU A 55 9.04 0.46 -12.53
N PRO A 56 8.23 0.80 -13.55
CA PRO A 56 8.58 1.92 -14.41
C PRO A 56 8.34 3.23 -13.69
N VAL A 57 9.36 4.10 -13.81
CA VAL A 57 9.46 5.44 -13.20
C VAL A 57 9.38 5.46 -11.65
N PRO A 58 10.01 6.44 -10.98
CA PRO A 58 9.81 6.60 -9.54
C PRO A 58 8.37 7.04 -9.24
N TYR A 59 7.94 6.91 -7.99
CA TYR A 59 6.66 7.44 -7.52
C TYR A 59 6.66 8.96 -7.69
N LYS A 60 5.67 9.49 -8.39
CA LYS A 60 5.57 10.92 -8.70
C LYS A 60 4.36 11.55 -8.04
N GLY A 61 4.40 12.86 -7.90
CA GLY A 61 3.30 13.61 -7.31
C GLY A 61 3.75 14.96 -6.81
N ARG A 62 2.85 15.65 -6.10
CA ARG A 62 3.18 16.89 -5.42
C ARG A 62 4.09 16.58 -4.24
N GLN A 63 5.27 17.19 -4.21
CA GLN A 63 6.15 17.13 -3.05
C GLN A 63 5.55 17.96 -1.91
N LEU A 64 5.57 17.40 -0.71
CA LEU A 64 4.99 18.00 0.48
C LEU A 64 6.06 18.19 1.55
N THR A 65 6.11 19.37 2.14
CA THR A 65 6.78 19.57 3.42
C THR A 65 5.99 18.87 4.53
N LEU A 66 6.60 18.68 5.71
CA LEU A 66 5.89 18.14 6.86
C LEU A 66 4.66 18.98 7.24
N ALA A 67 4.76 20.31 7.18
CA ALA A 67 3.66 21.22 7.47
C ALA A 67 2.49 21.03 6.48
N GLN A 68 2.79 20.93 5.19
CA GLN A 68 1.78 20.67 4.15
C GLN A 68 1.14 19.29 4.31
N PHE A 69 1.95 18.27 4.63
CA PHE A 69 1.46 16.91 4.86
C PHE A 69 0.48 16.85 6.04
N LYS A 70 0.81 17.50 7.18
CA LYS A 70 -0.06 17.55 8.36
C LYS A 70 -1.41 18.24 8.11
N GLN A 71 -1.49 19.11 7.11
CA GLN A 71 -2.73 19.80 6.72
C GLN A 71 -3.58 18.99 5.74
N LEU A 72 -3.09 17.84 5.23
CA LEU A 72 -3.87 17.02 4.31
C LEU A 72 -5.05 16.35 5.01
N LYS A 73 -6.23 16.51 4.42
CA LYS A 73 -7.42 15.73 4.78
C LYS A 73 -7.40 14.31 4.21
N ASP A 74 -6.61 14.08 3.17
CA ASP A 74 -6.58 12.82 2.42
C ASP A 74 -5.15 12.46 2.00
N PHE A 75 -4.59 11.46 2.66
CA PHE A 75 -3.20 11.02 2.51
C PHE A 75 -3.09 9.61 1.88
N ARG A 76 -4.17 9.07 1.30
CA ARG A 76 -4.19 7.70 0.75
C ARG A 76 -3.18 7.45 -0.37
N TRP A 77 -2.75 8.50 -1.07
CA TRP A 77 -1.74 8.48 -2.14
C TRP A 77 -0.43 9.16 -1.74
N CYS A 78 -0.16 9.30 -0.44
CA CYS A 78 1.10 9.84 0.03
C CYS A 78 2.13 8.73 0.20
N PHE A 79 3.29 8.89 -0.44
CA PHE A 79 4.48 8.09 -0.20
C PHE A 79 5.49 8.90 0.63
N GLN A 80 5.85 8.43 1.82
CA GLN A 80 6.84 9.11 2.66
C GLN A 80 8.24 8.85 2.13
N VAL A 81 9.00 9.91 1.84
CA VAL A 81 10.36 9.83 1.27
C VAL A 81 11.42 10.41 2.20
N GLN A 82 11.06 11.43 3.00
CA GLN A 82 11.95 12.13 3.93
C GLN A 82 13.30 12.47 3.28
N GLU A 83 13.25 13.31 2.25
CA GLU A 83 14.40 13.71 1.42
C GLU A 83 14.52 15.24 1.39
N GLY A 84 15.52 15.79 2.07
CA GLY A 84 15.64 17.24 2.28
C GLY A 84 14.37 17.84 2.89
N ASN A 85 13.80 18.86 2.24
CA ASN A 85 12.53 19.48 2.65
C ASN A 85 11.27 18.70 2.18
N CYS A 86 11.43 17.62 1.42
CA CYS A 86 10.33 16.78 0.96
C CYS A 86 10.05 15.67 1.97
N TRP A 87 8.98 15.82 2.75
CA TRP A 87 8.51 14.81 3.68
C TRP A 87 7.81 13.65 2.95
N ALA A 88 6.87 13.98 2.07
CA ALA A 88 6.07 13.00 1.34
C ALA A 88 5.79 13.45 -0.11
N VAL A 89 5.50 12.49 -0.98
CA VAL A 89 5.04 12.71 -2.35
C VAL A 89 3.58 12.30 -2.45
N ASP A 90 2.70 13.23 -2.79
CA ASP A 90 1.26 13.01 -2.96
C ASP A 90 0.91 12.77 -4.44
N GLY A 91 0.63 11.51 -4.76
CA GLY A 91 0.27 11.04 -6.09
C GLY A 91 -1.22 11.19 -6.45
N LYS A 92 -2.05 11.83 -5.61
CA LYS A 92 -3.51 11.86 -5.78
C LYS A 92 -3.93 12.42 -7.13
N MET A 93 -3.41 13.60 -7.50
CA MET A 93 -3.80 14.33 -8.72
C MET A 93 -3.06 13.86 -9.98
N LEU A 94 -1.86 13.29 -9.83
CA LEU A 94 -1.04 12.87 -10.97
C LEU A 94 -1.42 11.46 -11.43
N LYS A 95 -2.46 11.36 -12.25
CA LYS A 95 -2.98 10.07 -12.76
C LYS A 95 -2.18 9.52 -13.94
N VAL A 96 -1.60 10.40 -14.76
CA VAL A 96 -0.79 10.06 -15.94
C VAL A 96 0.70 10.16 -15.58
N GLY A 97 1.50 9.21 -16.07
CA GLY A 97 2.95 9.21 -15.84
C GLY A 97 3.41 8.84 -14.42
N ASN A 98 2.48 8.35 -13.58
CA ASN A 98 2.72 7.86 -12.22
C ASN A 98 2.03 6.49 -12.00
N PRO A 99 2.47 5.42 -12.69
CA PRO A 99 1.81 4.12 -12.61
C PRO A 99 1.80 3.54 -11.19
N LEU A 100 2.83 3.82 -10.37
CA LEU A 100 2.98 3.26 -9.03
C LEU A 100 1.84 3.62 -8.07
N ARG A 101 1.11 4.71 -8.30
CA ARG A 101 -0.07 5.07 -7.49
C ARG A 101 -1.23 4.07 -7.57
N TRP A 102 -1.20 3.20 -8.58
CA TRP A 102 -2.23 2.21 -8.85
C TRP A 102 -1.86 0.83 -8.30
N VAL A 103 -0.67 0.66 -7.71
CA VAL A 103 -0.32 -0.57 -6.99
C VAL A 103 -1.17 -0.62 -5.73
N ASN A 104 -1.88 -1.72 -5.50
CA ASN A 104 -2.75 -1.86 -4.34
C ASN A 104 -2.05 -2.58 -3.19
N GLY A 105 -2.47 -2.24 -1.97
CA GLY A 105 -1.98 -2.84 -0.74
C GLY A 105 -2.82 -4.03 -0.29
N VAL A 106 -2.18 -5.05 0.26
CA VAL A 106 -2.88 -6.10 1.02
C VAL A 106 -3.26 -5.61 2.40
N ARG A 107 -4.43 -6.03 2.89
CA ARG A 107 -4.94 -5.64 4.21
C ARG A 107 -4.98 -6.80 5.20
N SER A 108 -5.25 -8.03 4.74
CA SER A 108 -5.34 -9.20 5.61
C SER A 108 -4.08 -10.06 5.57
N PRO A 109 -3.76 -10.79 6.66
CA PRO A 109 -2.65 -11.75 6.67
C PRO A 109 -2.73 -12.78 5.54
N SER A 110 -3.93 -13.26 5.21
CA SER A 110 -4.17 -14.22 4.11
C SER A 110 -3.82 -13.68 2.72
N GLN A 111 -3.81 -12.35 2.55
CA GLN A 111 -3.43 -11.68 1.32
C GLN A 111 -1.92 -11.47 1.20
N LEU A 112 -1.14 -11.53 2.29
CA LEU A 112 0.32 -11.29 2.28
C LEU A 112 1.06 -12.14 1.24
N ARG A 113 0.60 -13.38 1.00
CA ARG A 113 1.16 -14.26 -0.05
C ARG A 113 1.10 -13.67 -1.47
N ARG A 114 0.20 -12.70 -1.70
CA ARG A 114 0.04 -12.00 -2.98
C ARG A 114 1.08 -10.89 -3.17
N VAL A 115 1.71 -10.40 -2.10
CA VAL A 115 2.72 -9.34 -2.17
C VAL A 115 3.86 -9.80 -3.07
N ASN A 116 4.20 -8.96 -4.05
CA ASN A 116 5.23 -9.23 -5.04
C ASN A 116 6.10 -8.02 -5.35
N VAL A 117 5.84 -6.86 -4.72
CA VAL A 117 6.67 -5.67 -4.78
C VAL A 117 6.90 -5.07 -3.39
N VAL A 118 7.98 -4.31 -3.25
CA VAL A 118 8.28 -3.49 -2.07
C VAL A 118 8.66 -2.08 -2.51
N GLY A 119 8.28 -1.09 -1.71
CA GLY A 119 8.70 0.30 -1.90
C GLY A 119 10.10 0.51 -1.30
N ILE A 120 11.00 1.11 -2.08
CA ILE A 120 12.36 1.44 -1.66
C ILE A 120 12.67 2.89 -2.01
N LYS A 121 13.64 3.49 -1.31
CA LYS A 121 14.27 4.75 -1.72
C LYS A 121 15.63 4.44 -2.34
N LEU A 122 15.89 4.94 -3.55
CA LEU A 122 17.20 4.81 -4.20
C LEU A 122 18.09 6.03 -3.91
N GLU A 123 19.35 5.97 -4.32
CA GLU A 123 20.34 7.05 -4.18
C GLU A 123 19.91 8.35 -4.87
N ASP A 124 18.97 8.30 -5.82
CA ASP A 124 18.39 9.49 -6.45
C ASP A 124 17.37 10.23 -5.55
N GLY A 125 17.20 9.78 -4.31
CA GLY A 125 16.27 10.35 -3.32
C GLY A 125 14.80 10.04 -3.62
N LYS A 126 14.50 9.24 -4.63
CA LYS A 126 13.12 8.97 -5.07
C LYS A 126 12.63 7.62 -4.57
N ALA A 127 11.33 7.54 -4.36
CA ALA A 127 10.65 6.29 -4.07
C ALA A 127 10.47 5.47 -5.36
N TRP A 128 10.80 4.19 -5.31
CA TRP A 128 10.67 3.23 -6.38
C TRP A 128 10.01 1.97 -5.86
N TYR A 129 9.35 1.21 -6.74
CA TYR A 129 8.85 -0.12 -6.39
C TYR A 129 9.72 -1.16 -7.09
N VAL A 130 10.12 -2.22 -6.37
CA VAL A 130 10.94 -3.30 -6.89
C VAL A 130 10.24 -4.64 -6.67
N THR A 131 10.30 -5.54 -7.64
CA THR A 131 9.75 -6.88 -7.51
C THR A 131 10.54 -7.71 -6.49
N THR A 132 9.84 -8.34 -5.55
CA THR A 132 10.43 -9.19 -4.51
C THR A 132 10.57 -10.66 -4.93
N LYS A 133 9.82 -11.05 -5.97
CA LYS A 133 9.79 -12.35 -6.62
C LYS A 133 9.49 -12.19 -8.13
N PRO A 134 9.66 -13.22 -8.96
CA PRO A 134 9.21 -13.16 -10.35
C PRO A 134 7.71 -12.82 -10.44
N VAL A 135 7.33 -12.01 -11.42
CA VAL A 135 5.94 -11.63 -11.69
C VAL A 135 5.66 -11.91 -13.16
N THR A 136 4.71 -12.80 -13.43
CA THR A 136 4.32 -13.16 -14.80
C THR A 136 3.43 -12.09 -15.42
N ALA A 137 3.46 -12.00 -16.75
CA ALA A 137 2.53 -11.19 -17.52
C ALA A 137 1.08 -11.46 -17.09
N GLY A 138 0.28 -10.39 -16.98
CA GLY A 138 -1.10 -10.44 -16.50
C GLY A 138 -1.27 -10.39 -14.98
N SER A 139 -0.22 -10.62 -14.18
CA SER A 139 -0.30 -10.55 -12.72
C SER A 139 -0.41 -9.11 -12.20
N GLU A 140 -1.16 -8.92 -11.10
CA GLU A 140 -1.24 -7.63 -10.40
C GLU A 140 0.00 -7.40 -9.55
N PHE A 141 0.54 -6.17 -9.57
CA PHE A 141 1.53 -5.75 -8.60
C PHE A 141 0.84 -5.38 -7.29
N ILE A 142 1.29 -6.00 -6.21
CA ILE A 142 0.69 -5.91 -4.89
C ILE A 142 1.78 -5.64 -3.86
N ILE A 143 1.57 -4.60 -3.05
CA ILE A 143 2.48 -4.18 -1.98
C ILE A 143 1.87 -4.48 -0.61
N ASP A 144 2.69 -4.48 0.43
CA ASP A 144 2.24 -4.35 1.81
C ASP A 144 2.46 -2.90 2.26
N TYR A 145 1.38 -2.17 2.53
CA TYR A 145 1.46 -0.81 3.08
C TYR A 145 1.83 -0.78 4.56
N GLY A 146 1.77 -1.92 5.24
CA GLY A 146 2.04 -2.07 6.65
C GLY A 146 0.86 -1.68 7.55
N PRO A 147 0.91 -2.09 8.81
CA PRO A 147 -0.20 -1.92 9.76
C PRO A 147 -0.50 -0.45 10.08
N GLY A 148 0.52 0.42 10.09
CA GLY A 148 0.35 1.85 10.36
C GLY A 148 -0.53 2.55 9.32
N TYR A 149 -0.37 2.20 8.03
CA TYR A 149 -1.24 2.72 6.97
C TYR A 149 -2.68 2.26 7.17
N TRP A 150 -2.90 0.97 7.42
CA TRP A 150 -4.24 0.41 7.54
C TRP A 150 -4.99 0.89 8.78
N LYS A 151 -4.28 1.07 9.89
CA LYS A 151 -4.85 1.68 11.10
C LYS A 151 -5.36 3.08 10.81
N ALA A 152 -4.53 3.93 10.21
CA ALA A 152 -4.92 5.28 9.81
C ALA A 152 -6.05 5.26 8.77
N TYR A 153 -6.02 4.31 7.83
CA TYR A 153 -7.09 4.16 6.84
C TYR A 153 -8.44 3.85 7.49
N ASP A 154 -8.44 2.96 8.47
CA ASP A 154 -9.64 2.54 9.18
C ASP A 154 -10.22 3.65 10.02
N GLU A 155 -9.39 4.39 10.74
CA GLU A 155 -9.81 5.53 11.56
C GLU A 155 -10.42 6.65 10.73
N HIS A 156 -9.80 7.00 9.59
CA HIS A 156 -10.19 8.18 8.81
C HIS A 156 -11.24 7.91 7.72
N TRP A 157 -11.34 6.69 7.18
CA TRP A 157 -12.25 6.39 6.07
C TRP A 157 -13.12 5.16 6.29
N ALA A 158 -12.57 4.03 6.70
CA ALA A 158 -13.36 2.80 6.74
C ALA A 158 -14.42 2.81 7.85
N LYS A 159 -14.06 3.23 9.07
CA LYS A 159 -15.00 3.32 10.21
C LYS A 159 -16.10 4.36 9.94
N PRO A 160 -15.79 5.61 9.54
CA PRO A 160 -16.83 6.59 9.21
C PRO A 160 -17.80 6.11 8.11
N GLU A 161 -17.30 5.46 7.07
CA GLU A 161 -18.15 4.96 5.98
C GLU A 161 -19.05 3.81 6.44
N ARG A 162 -18.54 2.88 7.25
CA ARG A 162 -19.36 1.81 7.85
C ARG A 162 -20.47 2.38 8.72
N LEU A 163 -20.15 3.36 9.58
CA LEU A 163 -21.13 4.02 10.43
C LEU A 163 -22.18 4.75 9.58
N ARG A 164 -21.77 5.45 8.53
CA ARG A 164 -22.67 6.11 7.58
C ARG A 164 -23.61 5.10 6.91
N LEU A 165 -23.09 3.98 6.40
CA LEU A 165 -23.88 2.93 5.76
C LEU A 165 -24.83 2.25 6.76
N LYS A 166 -24.40 2.02 8.00
CA LYS A 166 -25.22 1.47 9.08
C LYS A 166 -26.37 2.43 9.43
N ALA A 167 -26.08 3.72 9.59
CA ALA A 167 -27.08 4.75 9.84
C ALA A 167 -28.08 4.89 8.69
N LEU A 168 -27.61 4.85 7.42
CA LEU A 168 -28.49 4.86 6.25
C LEU A 168 -29.41 3.64 6.22
N ARG A 169 -28.90 2.45 6.52
CA ARG A 169 -29.70 1.22 6.62
C ARG A 169 -30.72 1.31 7.75
N ALA A 170 -30.33 1.80 8.92
CA ALA A 170 -31.24 2.00 10.06
C ALA A 170 -32.33 3.05 9.75
N ALA A 171 -31.99 4.15 9.07
CA ALA A 171 -32.96 5.14 8.62
C ALA A 171 -33.96 4.57 7.59
N GLN A 172 -33.49 3.71 6.68
CA GLN A 172 -34.35 2.96 5.76
C GLN A 172 -35.22 1.93 6.51
N ALA A 173 -34.70 1.31 7.58
CA ALA A 173 -35.44 0.37 8.43
C ALA A 173 -36.55 1.04 9.25
N LYS A 174 -36.36 2.28 9.69
CA LYS A 174 -37.41 3.11 10.33
C LYS A 174 -38.57 3.42 9.40
N LYS A 175 -38.37 3.34 8.07
CA LYS A 175 -39.45 3.37 7.07
C LYS A 175 -40.08 1.99 6.82
N GLY A 176 -39.60 0.92 7.46
CA GLY A 176 -40.09 -0.45 7.36
C GLY A 176 -40.91 -0.89 8.57
N THR A 177 -41.53 -2.08 8.47
CA THR A 177 -42.42 -2.66 9.49
C THR A 177 -41.73 -2.98 10.82
N ALA A 178 -42.48 -2.98 11.93
CA ALA A 178 -41.97 -3.14 13.31
C ALA A 178 -41.04 -4.36 13.51
N LYS A 179 -41.38 -5.53 12.93
CA LYS A 179 -40.54 -6.74 13.01
C LYS A 179 -39.16 -6.57 12.36
N LYS A 180 -39.07 -5.74 11.32
CA LYS A 180 -37.81 -5.43 10.64
C LYS A 180 -37.00 -4.40 11.43
N GLN A 181 -37.64 -3.59 12.26
CA GLN A 181 -36.98 -2.64 13.16
C GLN A 181 -36.29 -3.37 14.32
N GLU A 182 -36.95 -4.38 14.90
CA GLU A 182 -36.43 -5.19 16.02
C GLU A 182 -35.18 -5.98 15.64
N GLN A 183 -35.22 -6.73 14.52
CA GLN A 183 -34.04 -7.45 14.00
C GLN A 183 -32.85 -6.53 13.68
N LEU A 184 -33.12 -5.27 13.29
CA LEU A 184 -32.07 -4.30 12.98
C LEU A 184 -31.55 -3.57 14.22
N GLN A 185 -32.32 -3.50 15.31
CA GLN A 185 -31.84 -3.06 16.61
C GLN A 185 -30.86 -4.07 17.20
N GLU A 186 -31.20 -5.36 17.13
CA GLU A 186 -30.32 -6.46 17.56
C GLU A 186 -28.98 -6.42 16.79
N MET A 187 -29.03 -6.31 15.45
CA MET A 187 -27.82 -6.12 14.63
C MET A 187 -27.08 -4.79 14.91
N LEU A 188 -27.76 -3.76 15.43
CA LEU A 188 -27.12 -2.50 15.81
C LEU A 188 -26.32 -2.69 17.09
N GLU A 189 -26.91 -3.34 18.08
CA GLU A 189 -26.32 -3.70 19.38
C GLU A 189 -25.13 -4.64 19.20
N ASP A 190 -25.28 -5.74 18.45
CA ASP A 190 -24.19 -6.67 18.17
C ASP A 190 -22.97 -5.97 17.56
N ALA A 191 -23.20 -5.07 16.61
CA ALA A 191 -22.13 -4.33 15.97
C ALA A 191 -21.62 -3.13 16.80
N LEU A 192 -22.27 -2.76 17.89
CA LEU A 192 -21.69 -1.86 18.92
C LEU A 192 -20.81 -2.67 19.87
N ASP A 193 -21.25 -3.87 20.26
CA ASP A 193 -20.49 -4.78 21.12
C ASP A 193 -19.22 -5.32 20.44
N GLU A 194 -19.27 -5.63 19.13
CA GLU A 194 -18.06 -5.96 18.35
C GLU A 194 -17.06 -4.80 18.30
N LEU A 195 -17.55 -3.57 18.40
CA LEU A 195 -16.74 -2.35 18.35
C LEU A 195 -16.01 -2.15 19.68
N ASP A 196 -16.71 -2.32 20.80
CA ASP A 196 -16.13 -2.21 22.15
C ASP A 196 -15.16 -3.36 22.47
N ASN A 197 -15.40 -4.57 21.94
CA ASN A 197 -14.51 -5.71 22.13
C ASN A 197 -13.29 -5.73 21.19
N SER A 198 -13.14 -4.72 20.31
CA SER A 198 -12.02 -4.59 19.36
C SER A 198 -11.03 -3.47 19.70
N LEU A 199 -11.21 -2.82 20.86
CA LEU A 199 -10.31 -1.85 21.50
C LEU A 199 -9.34 -2.54 22.46
#